data_AF-A0A0G0I1I3-F1
#
_entry.id   AF-A0A0G0I1I3-F1
#
_cell.length_a   1.000
_cell.length_b   1.000
_cell.length_c   1.000
_cell.angle_alpha   90.00
_cell.angle_beta   90.00
_cell.angle_gamma   90.00
#
_symmetry.space_group_name_H-M   'P 1'
#
loop_
_entity.id
_entity.type
_entity.pdbx_description
1 polymer ?
#
loop_
_entity_poly.entity_id
_entity_poly.type
_entity_poly.pdbx_seq_one_letter_code
_entity_poly.pdbx_strand_id
1 'polypeptide(L)'
;MSEQISEILKSKLNELAPKGGIDAETKRNALKEELQYLILNFIYHHPEYSNWIMYGGSALRIIHGLDRMSIDLDFEVPFAISDKFLKELKKELEEYFSNTYGARADFLMVKITTGRGLLLKFNLGETLSFGHPSKQVHVKLDLNHFIAQKTVIERRPINRDQLSFVIVTYNMSALMASKIAAIFLRGVRGIGDKVYEEKGRDIYDLLWYMNKKVVPDIDYLVAKNIDIKDLRTLFDKLTVQMNKVNNTNLKNDLTPLFLDRTYIENWLQNWLESYLRYLDDYEINTVTELKNIMIHRDFNTDNYSFVYQYDTDGEKTVRIIYYLSEYWTDFRKGSLPIKIDKKIADMVQFSRNGWSSKSVPQDDLNQYATLFYEKTEKYLGKSNRIMLGNGITTKLIRMTADNLNQKEEIVLNISALLSCELDDLLK
;
A
#
# COMPACT_ATOMS: atom_id res chain seq x y z
N MET A 1 17.78 36.24 1.76
CA MET A 1 16.40 35.69 1.64
C MET A 1 16.12 35.32 0.19
N SER A 2 15.63 34.11 -0.10
CA SER A 2 15.21 33.70 -1.45
C SER A 2 13.86 34.32 -1.81
N GLU A 3 13.77 35.15 -2.86
CA GLU A 3 12.50 35.79 -3.26
C GLU A 3 11.46 34.74 -3.69
N GLN A 4 11.85 33.80 -4.57
CA GLN A 4 10.97 32.77 -5.10
C GLN A 4 10.40 31.84 -4.01
N ILE A 5 11.24 31.31 -3.11
CA ILE A 5 10.75 30.47 -2.00
C ILE A 5 9.81 31.29 -1.10
N SER A 6 10.15 32.56 -0.86
CA SER A 6 9.31 33.43 -0.03
C SER A 6 7.95 33.68 -0.66
N GLU A 7 7.85 33.83 -1.97
CA GLU A 7 6.59 33.97 -2.71
C GLU A 7 5.73 32.71 -2.62
N ILE A 8 6.32 31.52 -2.80
CA ILE A 8 5.62 30.24 -2.64
C ILE A 8 5.00 30.13 -1.24
N LEU A 9 5.79 30.42 -0.20
CA LEU A 9 5.32 30.35 1.18
C LEU A 9 4.27 31.43 1.51
N LYS A 10 4.41 32.65 0.98
CA LYS A 10 3.41 33.72 1.12
C LYS A 10 2.09 33.32 0.47
N SER A 11 2.14 32.78 -0.74
CA SER A 11 0.96 32.27 -1.45
C SER A 11 0.23 31.22 -0.61
N LYS A 12 0.98 30.28 -0.02
CA LYS A 12 0.39 29.26 0.87
C LYS A 12 -0.29 29.85 2.09
N LEU A 13 0.33 30.83 2.76
CA LEU A 13 -0.30 31.49 3.92
C LEU A 13 -1.56 32.26 3.53
N ASN A 14 -1.56 32.91 2.35
CA ASN A 14 -2.73 33.62 1.84
C ASN A 14 -3.88 32.65 1.53
N GLU A 15 -3.60 31.45 1.02
CA GLU A 15 -4.61 30.39 0.82
C GLU A 15 -5.25 29.93 2.14
N LEU A 16 -4.48 29.94 3.24
CA LEU A 16 -4.95 29.55 4.56
C LEU A 16 -5.68 30.66 5.31
N ALA A 17 -5.45 31.94 4.98
CA ALA A 17 -6.00 33.07 5.72
C ALA A 17 -7.55 33.10 5.78
N PRO A 18 -8.30 32.82 4.69
CA PRO A 18 -9.76 32.83 4.72
C PRO A 18 -10.39 31.75 5.59
N LYS A 19 -9.65 30.68 5.92
CA LYS A 19 -10.20 29.50 6.60
C LYS A 19 -10.50 29.75 8.08
N GLY A 20 -9.98 30.82 8.69
CA GLY A 20 -10.23 31.21 10.09
C GLY A 20 -9.80 30.13 11.11
N GLY A 21 -9.45 30.50 12.34
CA GLY A 21 -9.26 29.50 13.41
C GLY A 21 -8.11 28.48 13.26
N ILE A 22 -7.27 28.56 12.22
CA ILE A 22 -6.10 27.69 12.05
C ILE A 22 -4.98 28.16 12.99
N ASP A 23 -4.52 27.27 13.87
CA ASP A 23 -3.42 27.55 14.79
C ASP A 23 -2.06 27.65 14.09
N ALA A 24 -1.10 28.20 14.82
CA ALA A 24 0.23 28.50 14.32
C ALA A 24 1.04 27.25 13.91
N GLU A 25 0.89 26.12 14.62
CA GLU A 25 1.63 24.90 14.28
C GLU A 25 1.05 24.23 13.02
N THR A 26 -0.28 24.28 12.85
CA THR A 26 -0.92 23.82 11.61
C THR A 26 -0.46 24.62 10.40
N LYS A 27 -0.38 25.96 10.50
CA LYS A 27 0.19 26.81 9.44
C LYS A 27 1.65 26.44 9.16
N ARG A 28 2.44 26.24 10.21
CA ARG A 28 3.84 25.82 10.09
C ARG A 28 3.99 24.49 9.36
N ASN A 29 3.12 23.53 9.63
CA ASN A 29 3.11 22.22 8.95
C ASN A 29 2.73 22.35 7.47
N ALA A 30 1.78 23.22 7.12
CA ALA A 30 1.48 23.49 5.71
C ALA A 30 2.69 24.08 4.96
N LEU A 31 3.46 24.97 5.61
CA LEU A 31 4.71 25.48 5.02
C LEU A 31 5.79 24.40 4.85
N LYS A 32 5.85 23.40 5.76
CA LYS A 32 6.76 22.26 5.59
C LYS A 32 6.42 21.48 4.32
N GLU A 33 5.14 21.25 4.03
CA GLU A 33 4.73 20.53 2.82
C GLU A 33 5.22 21.25 1.56
N GLU A 34 5.13 22.58 1.48
CA GLU A 34 5.66 23.33 0.31
C GLU A 34 7.18 23.16 0.17
N LEU A 35 7.92 23.27 1.27
CA LEU A 35 9.37 23.13 1.29
C LEU A 35 9.84 21.72 0.91
N GLN A 36 9.04 20.69 1.25
CA GLN A 36 9.34 19.31 0.89
C GLN A 36 9.43 19.12 -0.62
N TYR A 37 8.55 19.72 -1.43
CA TYR A 37 8.61 19.59 -2.89
C TYR A 37 9.91 20.16 -3.48
N LEU A 38 10.47 21.23 -2.89
CA LEU A 38 11.75 21.78 -3.32
C LEU A 38 12.91 20.81 -3.05
N ILE A 39 12.86 20.11 -1.92
CA ILE A 39 13.84 19.07 -1.56
C ILE A 39 13.67 17.84 -2.44
N LEU A 40 12.44 17.42 -2.73
CA LEU A 40 12.16 16.31 -3.63
C LEU A 40 12.63 16.61 -5.06
N ASN A 41 12.46 17.85 -5.52
CA ASN A 41 12.98 18.28 -6.80
C ASN A 41 14.51 18.15 -6.87
N PHE A 42 15.23 18.44 -5.78
CA PHE A 42 16.67 18.18 -5.71
C PHE A 42 16.98 16.67 -5.79
N ILE A 43 16.38 15.87 -4.90
CA ILE A 43 16.66 14.43 -4.79
C ILE A 43 16.41 13.73 -6.12
N TYR A 44 15.24 13.95 -6.74
CA TYR A 44 14.82 13.19 -7.91
C TYR A 44 15.40 13.69 -9.25
N HIS A 45 16.11 14.81 -9.26
CA HIS A 45 16.94 15.23 -10.40
C HIS A 45 18.43 14.95 -10.19
N HIS A 46 18.84 14.50 -9.01
CA HIS A 46 20.24 14.18 -8.75
C HIS A 46 20.60 12.80 -9.30
N PRO A 47 21.71 12.64 -10.04
CA PRO A 47 22.09 11.37 -10.67
C PRO A 47 22.29 10.22 -9.68
N GLU A 48 22.70 10.51 -8.44
CA GLU A 48 22.92 9.51 -7.40
C GLU A 48 21.66 9.24 -6.54
N TYR A 49 20.80 10.24 -6.35
CA TYR A 49 19.72 10.17 -5.35
C TYR A 49 18.34 9.84 -5.94
N SER A 50 18.19 9.94 -7.27
CA SER A 50 16.92 9.76 -7.97
C SER A 50 16.32 8.35 -7.85
N ASN A 51 17.08 7.38 -7.35
CA ASN A 51 16.62 6.00 -7.13
C ASN A 51 16.27 5.70 -5.67
N TRP A 52 16.31 6.69 -4.77
CA TRP A 52 15.90 6.48 -3.38
C TRP A 52 14.41 6.20 -3.28
N ILE A 53 14.08 5.20 -2.47
CA ILE A 53 12.71 4.75 -2.30
C ILE A 53 12.08 5.61 -1.21
N MET A 54 11.20 6.53 -1.60
CA MET A 54 10.39 7.30 -0.66
C MET A 54 9.32 6.40 -0.06
N TYR A 55 9.11 6.51 1.25
CA TYR A 55 8.09 5.74 1.97
C TYR A 55 7.48 6.58 3.11
N GLY A 56 6.62 5.95 3.91
CA GLY A 56 6.03 6.59 5.08
C GLY A 56 4.91 7.60 4.74
N GLY A 57 4.66 8.53 5.66
CA GLY A 57 3.50 9.42 5.59
C GLY A 57 3.54 10.40 4.41
N SER A 58 4.73 10.83 4.01
CA SER A 58 4.88 11.78 2.90
C SER A 58 4.69 11.11 1.54
N ALA A 59 5.10 9.86 1.38
CA ALA A 59 4.76 9.09 0.19
C ALA A 59 3.24 8.97 0.05
N LEU A 60 2.54 8.64 1.15
CA LEU A 60 1.09 8.55 1.17
C LEU A 60 0.40 9.87 0.85
N ARG A 61 0.90 10.98 1.41
CA ARG A 61 0.39 12.33 1.19
C ARG A 61 0.57 12.82 -0.24
N ILE A 62 1.78 12.69 -0.78
CA ILE A 62 2.14 13.28 -2.08
C ILE A 62 1.64 12.41 -3.24
N ILE A 63 1.71 11.09 -3.11
CA ILE A 63 1.42 10.15 -4.21
C ILE A 63 -0.04 9.70 -4.18
N HIS A 64 -0.61 9.50 -3.00
CA HIS A 64 -1.90 8.84 -2.83
C HIS A 64 -2.99 9.70 -2.18
N GLY A 65 -2.69 10.97 -1.87
CA GLY A 65 -3.66 11.92 -1.36
C GLY A 65 -4.14 11.63 0.06
N LEU A 66 -3.24 11.25 0.98
CA LEU A 66 -3.56 11.21 2.42
C LEU A 66 -4.14 12.56 2.88
N ASP A 67 -5.20 12.55 3.69
CA ASP A 67 -5.89 13.79 4.08
C ASP A 67 -5.06 14.65 5.06
N ARG A 68 -4.38 14.01 6.01
CA ARG A 68 -3.50 14.71 6.96
C ARG A 68 -2.22 15.18 6.30
N MET A 69 -1.70 16.31 6.78
CA MET A 69 -0.37 16.78 6.40
C MET A 69 0.73 15.84 6.86
N SER A 70 1.85 15.84 6.15
CA SER A 70 3.06 15.10 6.54
C SER A 70 4.28 16.03 6.68
N ILE A 71 5.10 15.80 7.70
CA ILE A 71 6.11 16.78 8.15
C ILE A 71 7.57 16.38 7.89
N ASP A 72 7.83 15.09 7.67
CA ASP A 72 9.16 14.52 7.48
C ASP A 72 9.27 13.87 6.09
N LEU A 73 10.46 13.81 5.50
CA LEU A 73 10.74 13.01 4.30
C LEU A 73 11.54 11.77 4.70
N ASP A 74 10.99 10.59 4.45
CA ASP A 74 11.61 9.31 4.78
C ASP A 74 11.98 8.56 3.50
N PHE A 75 13.23 8.12 3.42
CA PHE A 75 13.75 7.32 2.30
C PHE A 75 14.43 6.04 2.78
N GLU A 76 14.32 4.99 1.97
CA GLU A 76 15.14 3.80 2.09
C GLU A 76 16.17 3.75 0.96
N VAL A 77 17.40 3.38 1.34
CA VAL A 77 18.56 3.30 0.44
C VAL A 77 19.22 1.93 0.56
N PRO A 78 19.79 1.38 -0.54
CA PRO A 78 20.36 0.04 -0.56
C PRO A 78 21.80 -0.03 -0.03
N PHE A 79 22.28 1.03 0.63
CA PHE A 79 23.66 1.14 1.10
C PHE A 79 23.73 1.66 2.53
N ALA A 80 24.83 1.36 3.21
CA ALA A 80 25.11 1.90 4.54
C ALA A 80 25.37 3.40 4.48
N ILE A 81 24.69 4.16 5.32
CA ILE A 81 24.80 5.62 5.39
C ILE A 81 26.06 5.97 6.19
N SER A 82 27.02 6.65 5.54
CA SER A 82 28.27 7.09 6.17
C SER A 82 28.26 8.60 6.46
N ASP A 83 29.07 9.03 7.44
CA ASP A 83 29.24 10.45 7.73
C ASP A 83 29.81 11.24 6.54
N LYS A 84 30.67 10.61 5.74
CA LYS A 84 31.22 11.21 4.51
C LYS A 84 30.09 11.50 3.53
N PHE A 85 29.25 10.50 3.28
CA PHE A 85 28.09 10.61 2.41
C PHE A 85 27.13 11.72 2.89
N LEU A 86 26.81 11.79 4.19
CA LEU A 86 25.93 12.84 4.72
C LEU A 86 26.52 14.25 4.62
N LYS A 87 27.85 14.39 4.73
CA LYS A 87 28.54 15.69 4.52
C LYS A 87 28.47 16.13 3.06
N GLU A 88 28.60 15.20 2.12
CA GLU A 88 28.50 15.43 0.69
C GLU A 88 27.07 15.81 0.30
N LEU A 89 26.08 15.00 0.68
CA LEU A 89 24.65 15.30 0.50
C LEU A 89 24.28 16.67 1.06
N LYS A 90 24.76 17.00 2.28
CA LYS A 90 24.54 18.32 2.88
C LYS A 90 25.07 19.43 1.97
N LYS A 91 26.33 19.31 1.53
CA LYS A 91 27.01 20.34 0.74
C LYS A 91 26.28 20.56 -0.59
N GLU A 92 25.96 19.48 -1.31
CA GLU A 92 25.25 19.55 -2.59
C GLU A 92 23.87 20.15 -2.45
N LEU A 93 23.15 19.83 -1.37
CA LEU A 93 21.84 20.42 -1.09
C LEU A 93 21.97 21.93 -0.82
N GLU A 94 22.93 22.36 0.00
CA GLU A 94 23.19 23.79 0.25
C GLU A 94 23.55 24.53 -1.04
N GLU A 95 24.41 23.94 -1.89
CA GLU A 95 24.80 24.50 -3.19
C GLU A 95 23.61 24.58 -4.15
N TYR A 96 22.79 23.53 -4.25
CA TYR A 96 21.58 23.51 -5.07
C TYR A 96 20.59 24.62 -4.65
N PHE A 97 20.32 24.75 -3.36
CA PHE A 97 19.40 25.78 -2.86
C PHE A 97 19.95 27.20 -3.07
N SER A 98 21.27 27.39 -2.88
CA SER A 98 21.93 28.67 -3.15
C SER A 98 21.87 29.04 -4.64
N ASN A 99 22.21 28.11 -5.53
CA ASN A 99 22.31 28.37 -6.97
C ASN A 99 20.94 28.49 -7.65
N THR A 100 19.97 27.67 -7.23
CA THR A 100 18.64 27.61 -7.86
C THR A 100 17.70 28.70 -7.33
N TYR A 101 17.75 28.98 -6.02
CA TYR A 101 16.78 29.85 -5.36
C TYR A 101 17.40 31.09 -4.70
N GLY A 102 18.73 31.26 -4.74
CA GLY A 102 19.40 32.33 -4.00
C GLY A 102 19.30 32.18 -2.48
N ALA A 103 19.06 30.97 -1.97
CA ALA A 103 18.91 30.67 -0.55
C ALA A 103 20.28 30.66 0.15
N ARG A 104 20.67 31.81 0.68
CA ARG A 104 21.91 32.01 1.45
C ARG A 104 21.78 31.48 2.89
N ALA A 105 22.91 31.43 3.61
CA ALA A 105 23.02 30.86 4.96
C ALA A 105 22.18 31.57 6.05
N ASP A 106 21.78 32.83 5.82
CA ASP A 106 20.83 33.57 6.67
C ASP A 106 19.41 32.99 6.58
N PHE A 107 19.07 32.40 5.43
CA PHE A 107 17.77 31.84 5.12
C PHE A 107 17.69 30.33 5.33
N LEU A 108 18.69 29.57 4.85
CA LEU A 108 18.72 28.10 4.97
C LEU A 108 19.99 27.66 5.71
N MET A 109 19.80 26.86 6.76
CA MET A 109 20.88 26.17 7.46
C MET A 109 20.61 24.66 7.46
N VAL A 110 21.55 23.86 6.97
CA VAL A 110 21.43 22.41 6.96
C VAL A 110 22.32 21.78 8.02
N LYS A 111 21.76 20.88 8.82
CA LYS A 111 22.47 20.14 9.86
C LYS A 111 22.35 18.64 9.65
N ILE A 112 23.43 17.90 9.87
CA ILE A 112 23.38 16.43 9.90
C ILE A 112 22.72 15.99 11.22
N THR A 113 21.80 15.03 11.16
CA THR A 113 21.10 14.49 12.32
C THR A 113 21.47 13.03 12.57
N THR A 114 21.92 12.73 13.80
CA THR A 114 22.01 11.37 14.37
C THR A 114 22.56 10.28 13.43
N GLY A 115 23.48 10.64 12.52
CA GLY A 115 24.08 9.74 11.52
C GLY A 115 23.14 9.16 10.47
N ARG A 116 21.90 9.65 10.35
CA ARG A 116 20.85 9.05 9.51
C ARG A 116 20.06 10.03 8.66
N GLY A 117 20.51 11.28 8.54
CA GLY A 117 19.75 12.26 7.75
C GLY A 117 20.20 13.71 7.92
N LEU A 118 19.38 14.60 7.38
CA LEU A 118 19.55 16.05 7.43
C LEU A 118 18.33 16.74 8.06
N LEU A 119 18.59 17.86 8.73
CA LEU A 119 17.60 18.81 9.21
C LEU A 119 17.83 20.15 8.52
N LEU A 120 16.88 20.53 7.67
CA LEU A 120 16.90 21.80 6.96
C LEU A 120 16.12 22.82 7.78
N LYS A 121 16.77 23.93 8.15
CA LYS A 121 16.18 25.01 8.93
C LYS A 121 16.02 26.24 8.07
N PHE A 122 14.78 26.53 7.70
CA PHE A 122 14.40 27.72 6.95
C PHE A 122 14.01 28.84 7.90
N ASN A 123 14.68 29.98 7.81
CA ASN A 123 14.41 31.17 8.60
C ASN A 123 13.62 32.17 7.76
N LEU A 124 12.32 32.29 8.04
CA LEU A 124 11.41 33.06 7.20
C LEU A 124 11.38 34.55 7.53
N GLY A 125 12.11 34.99 8.58
CA GLY A 125 12.16 36.39 8.98
C GLY A 125 10.81 36.94 9.49
N GLU A 126 10.65 38.26 9.49
CA GLU A 126 9.44 38.95 9.96
C GLU A 126 8.37 39.13 8.89
N THR A 127 8.78 39.11 7.62
CA THR A 127 7.93 39.33 6.44
C THR A 127 6.98 38.15 6.15
N LEU A 128 7.20 37.01 6.80
CA LEU A 128 6.45 35.76 6.66
C LEU A 128 5.99 35.26 8.04
N SER A 129 5.30 36.10 8.80
CA SER A 129 4.75 35.71 10.10
C SER A 129 3.55 34.77 9.92
N PHE A 130 3.59 33.62 10.60
CA PHE A 130 2.50 32.64 10.65
C PHE A 130 1.94 32.46 12.06
N GLY A 131 2.21 33.43 12.96
CA GLY A 131 1.68 33.44 14.34
C GLY A 131 2.37 32.46 15.30
N HIS A 132 3.46 31.83 14.88
CA HIS A 132 4.24 30.90 15.71
C HIS A 132 5.41 31.64 16.40
N PRO A 133 5.76 31.29 17.65
CA PRO A 133 6.85 31.98 18.37
C PRO A 133 8.20 31.87 17.67
N SER A 134 8.48 30.72 17.05
CA SER A 134 9.67 30.53 16.22
C SER A 134 9.39 30.92 14.77
N LYS A 135 10.25 31.76 14.20
CA LYS A 135 10.27 32.15 12.78
C LYS A 135 10.88 31.08 11.86
N GLN A 136 11.21 29.90 12.41
CA GLN A 136 11.85 28.83 11.67
C GLN A 136 10.91 27.69 11.33
N VAL A 137 10.95 27.28 10.06
CA VAL A 137 10.33 26.05 9.57
C VAL A 137 11.43 25.01 9.39
N HIS A 138 11.25 23.84 10.00
CA HIS A 138 12.22 22.76 9.93
C HIS A 138 11.63 21.62 9.12
N VAL A 139 12.39 21.12 8.14
CA VAL A 139 12.05 19.93 7.37
C VAL A 139 13.12 18.88 7.62
N LYS A 140 12.70 17.68 7.98
CA LYS A 140 13.59 16.55 8.23
C LYS A 140 13.67 15.67 6.99
N LEU A 141 14.87 15.24 6.66
CA LEU A 141 15.17 14.25 5.64
C LEU A 141 15.86 13.06 6.33
N ASP A 142 15.17 11.94 6.46
CA ASP A 142 15.68 10.71 7.06
C ASP A 142 16.00 9.66 5.99
N LEU A 143 17.17 9.06 6.12
CA LEU A 143 17.64 7.94 5.30
C LEU A 143 17.72 6.69 6.17
N ASN A 144 17.20 5.58 5.66
CA ASN A 144 17.28 4.28 6.32
C ASN A 144 17.91 3.26 5.37
N HIS A 145 18.92 2.55 5.84
CA HIS A 145 19.47 1.43 5.08
C HIS A 145 18.54 0.22 5.23
N PHE A 146 17.90 -0.17 4.14
CA PHE A 146 17.03 -1.34 4.09
C PHE A 146 16.89 -1.87 2.68
N ILE A 147 16.79 -3.19 2.54
CA ILE A 147 16.61 -3.87 1.25
C ILE A 147 15.48 -4.87 1.42
N ALA A 148 14.36 -4.64 0.73
CA ALA A 148 13.28 -5.61 0.61
C ALA A 148 13.29 -6.22 -0.81
N GLN A 149 13.94 -7.38 -0.96
CA GLN A 149 14.20 -7.99 -2.27
C GLN A 149 12.93 -8.35 -3.06
N LYS A 150 11.84 -8.71 -2.36
CA LYS A 150 10.59 -9.16 -2.98
C LYS A 150 9.53 -8.07 -3.12
N THR A 151 9.81 -6.87 -2.62
CA THR A 151 8.80 -5.81 -2.60
C THR A 151 8.75 -5.09 -3.94
N VAL A 152 7.53 -4.84 -4.41
CA VAL A 152 7.29 -4.15 -5.67
C VAL A 152 7.56 -2.66 -5.52
N ILE A 153 8.40 -2.13 -6.42
CA ILE A 153 8.72 -0.71 -6.52
C ILE A 153 7.96 -0.10 -7.70
N GLU A 154 7.42 1.08 -7.50
CA GLU A 154 6.69 1.87 -8.48
C GLU A 154 7.40 3.20 -8.74
N ARG A 155 7.16 3.76 -9.93
CA ARG A 155 7.58 5.10 -10.32
C ARG A 155 6.36 5.98 -10.51
N ARG A 156 6.29 7.08 -9.78
CA ARG A 156 5.12 7.95 -9.69
C ARG A 156 5.50 9.36 -10.14
N PRO A 157 5.08 9.79 -11.35
CA PRO A 157 5.33 11.16 -11.79
C PRO A 157 4.52 12.13 -10.95
N ILE A 158 5.17 13.17 -10.45
CA ILE A 158 4.59 14.24 -9.64
C ILE A 158 4.75 15.54 -10.41
N ASN A 159 3.63 16.24 -10.59
CA ASN A 159 3.61 17.59 -11.15
C ASN A 159 2.96 18.51 -10.10
N ARG A 160 3.69 19.53 -9.66
CA ARG A 160 3.18 20.55 -8.74
C ARG A 160 3.75 21.89 -9.13
N ASP A 161 2.87 22.79 -9.57
CA ASP A 161 3.23 24.11 -10.10
C ASP A 161 4.29 23.98 -11.21
N GLN A 162 5.49 24.49 -10.98
CA GLN A 162 6.62 24.45 -11.93
C GLN A 162 7.56 23.27 -11.70
N LEU A 163 7.29 22.41 -10.71
CA LEU A 163 8.11 21.26 -10.37
C LEU A 163 7.53 20.00 -11.00
N SER A 164 8.40 19.23 -11.65
CA SER A 164 8.06 17.93 -12.23
C SER A 164 9.19 16.95 -11.96
N PHE A 165 8.90 15.83 -11.31
CA PHE A 165 9.87 14.79 -11.01
C PHE A 165 9.18 13.42 -10.83
N VAL A 166 9.96 12.34 -10.83
CA VAL A 166 9.44 10.99 -10.69
C VAL A 166 9.88 10.41 -9.34
N ILE A 167 8.93 10.21 -8.44
CA ILE A 167 9.19 9.56 -7.16
C ILE A 167 9.30 8.05 -7.37
N VAL A 168 10.34 7.44 -6.79
CA VAL A 168 10.45 5.99 -6.63
C VAL A 168 9.88 5.63 -5.25
N THR A 169 8.89 4.72 -5.20
CA THR A 169 8.18 4.34 -3.96
C THR A 169 7.87 2.84 -3.97
N TYR A 170 7.53 2.27 -2.82
CA TYR A 170 6.88 0.96 -2.80
C TYR A 170 5.43 1.02 -3.26
N ASN A 171 4.89 -0.14 -3.67
CA ASN A 171 3.45 -0.31 -3.87
C ASN A 171 2.67 -0.11 -2.55
N MET A 172 1.35 0.06 -2.66
CA MET A 172 0.49 0.35 -1.52
C MET A 172 0.54 -0.73 -0.42
N SER A 173 0.68 -2.00 -0.81
CA SER A 173 0.75 -3.16 0.09
C SER A 173 1.97 -3.09 1.01
N ALA A 174 3.15 -2.78 0.46
CA ALA A 174 4.37 -2.62 1.25
C ALA A 174 4.42 -1.30 2.01
N LEU A 175 3.81 -0.22 1.50
CA LEU A 175 3.65 1.01 2.27
C LEU A 175 2.79 0.76 3.53
N MET A 176 1.68 0.01 3.43
CA MET A 176 0.89 -0.41 4.58
C MET A 176 1.69 -1.31 5.53
N ALA A 177 2.44 -2.29 5.00
CA ALA A 177 3.31 -3.13 5.81
C ALA A 177 4.38 -2.31 6.58
N SER A 178 4.98 -1.31 5.94
CA SER A 178 5.92 -0.39 6.59
C SER A 178 5.30 0.39 7.75
N LYS A 179 4.01 0.73 7.63
CA LYS A 179 3.23 1.39 8.67
C LYS A 179 2.97 0.47 9.85
N ILE A 180 2.54 -0.76 9.58
CA ILE A 180 2.34 -1.79 10.60
C ILE A 180 3.66 -2.12 11.31
N ALA A 181 4.76 -2.23 10.56
CA ALA A 181 6.08 -2.41 11.13
C ALA A 181 6.46 -1.26 12.08
N ALA A 182 6.15 -0.01 11.72
CA ALA A 182 6.36 1.11 12.62
C ALA A 182 5.51 1.02 13.89
N ILE A 183 4.27 0.53 13.81
CA ILE A 183 3.40 0.31 14.99
C ILE A 183 4.00 -0.76 15.91
N PHE A 184 4.48 -1.88 15.38
CA PHE A 184 5.03 -2.97 16.19
C PHE A 184 6.44 -2.72 16.73
N LEU A 185 7.30 -2.06 15.96
CA LEU A 185 8.73 -1.91 16.28
C LEU A 185 9.05 -0.58 16.99
N ARG A 186 8.09 0.34 17.11
CA ARG A 186 8.32 1.55 17.90
C ARG A 186 8.55 1.18 19.36
N GLY A 187 9.74 1.50 19.85
CA GLY A 187 10.02 1.49 21.27
C GLY A 187 9.42 2.69 21.99
N VAL A 188 9.43 2.58 23.31
CA VAL A 188 9.08 3.57 24.32
C VAL A 188 9.65 4.98 24.00
N ARG A 189 8.80 6.00 23.87
CA ARG A 189 9.21 7.41 23.68
C ARG A 189 8.66 8.30 24.78
N GLY A 190 9.54 9.05 25.45
CA GLY A 190 9.14 10.11 26.39
C GLY A 190 8.75 11.40 25.66
N ILE A 191 7.58 11.95 26.00
CA ILE A 191 7.19 13.35 25.77
C ILE A 191 7.00 13.98 27.17
N GLY A 192 8.02 14.71 27.64
CA GLY A 192 8.06 15.18 29.04
C GLY A 192 8.12 14.00 30.02
N ASP A 193 7.29 14.02 31.07
CA ASP A 193 7.18 12.92 32.05
C ASP A 193 6.30 11.76 31.55
N LYS A 194 5.68 11.89 30.36
CA LYS A 194 4.78 10.87 29.81
C LYS A 194 5.47 10.05 28.76
N VAL A 195 5.27 8.75 28.82
CA VAL A 195 5.89 7.77 27.96
C VAL A 195 4.82 7.15 27.06
N TYR A 196 4.99 7.27 25.76
CA TYR A 196 4.09 6.71 24.75
C TYR A 196 4.83 5.72 23.87
N GLU A 197 4.19 4.60 23.57
CA GLU A 197 4.72 3.54 22.71
C GLU A 197 4.32 3.76 21.25
N GLU A 198 3.32 4.62 21.02
CA GLU A 198 2.68 4.86 19.73
C GLU A 198 2.77 6.33 19.26
N LYS A 199 2.68 6.53 17.94
CA LYS A 199 2.43 7.86 17.35
C LYS A 199 1.03 7.88 16.75
N GLY A 200 0.23 8.86 17.13
CA GLY A 200 -1.17 8.96 16.70
C GLY A 200 -1.34 8.93 15.17
N ARG A 201 -0.42 9.57 14.43
CA ARG A 201 -0.42 9.56 12.96
C ARG A 201 -0.22 8.18 12.33
N ASP A 202 0.43 7.25 13.01
CA ASP A 202 0.59 5.91 12.46
C ASP A 202 -0.72 5.13 12.51
N ILE A 203 -1.54 5.35 13.55
CA ILE A 203 -2.88 4.79 13.67
C ILE A 203 -3.80 5.38 12.61
N TYR A 204 -3.74 6.70 12.41
CA TYR A 204 -4.50 7.36 11.35
C TYR A 204 -4.18 6.79 9.96
N ASP A 205 -2.90 6.65 9.63
CA ASP A 205 -2.49 6.08 8.34
C ASP A 205 -2.95 4.63 8.19
N LEU A 206 -2.84 3.81 9.25
CA LEU A 206 -3.32 2.43 9.22
C LEU A 206 -4.80 2.37 8.85
N LEU A 207 -5.65 3.17 9.51
CA LEU A 207 -7.08 3.21 9.21
C LEU A 207 -7.36 3.75 7.80
N TRP A 208 -6.54 4.67 7.31
CA TRP A 208 -6.63 5.15 5.92
C TRP A 208 -6.35 4.01 4.92
N TYR A 209 -5.37 3.15 5.17
CA TYR A 209 -5.12 1.95 4.36
C TYR A 209 -6.27 0.94 4.45
N MET A 210 -6.76 0.70 5.67
CA MET A 210 -7.85 -0.25 5.91
C MET A 210 -9.16 0.16 5.25
N ASN A 211 -9.50 1.46 5.27
CA ASN A 211 -10.65 1.99 4.56
C ASN A 211 -10.57 1.78 3.03
N LYS A 212 -9.36 1.62 2.48
CA LYS A 212 -9.12 1.27 1.07
C LYS A 212 -8.98 -0.23 0.83
N LYS A 213 -9.20 -1.05 1.87
CA LYS A 213 -9.05 -2.52 1.87
C LYS A 213 -7.68 -2.98 1.35
N VAL A 214 -6.63 -2.21 1.63
CA VAL A 214 -5.26 -2.56 1.20
C VAL A 214 -4.80 -3.77 2.00
N VAL A 215 -4.26 -4.79 1.34
CA VAL A 215 -3.68 -5.95 2.04
C VAL A 215 -2.20 -5.70 2.28
N PRO A 216 -1.68 -5.82 3.52
CA PRO A 216 -0.27 -5.57 3.81
C PRO A 216 0.64 -6.65 3.23
N ASP A 217 1.81 -6.25 2.74
CA ASP A 217 2.85 -7.14 2.24
C ASP A 217 3.52 -7.90 3.40
N ILE A 218 3.24 -9.20 3.49
CA ILE A 218 3.80 -10.07 4.53
C ILE A 218 5.31 -10.28 4.34
N ASP A 219 5.80 -10.38 3.11
CA ASP A 219 7.24 -10.53 2.83
C ASP A 219 8.01 -9.29 3.33
N TYR A 220 7.42 -8.09 3.20
CA TYR A 220 7.99 -6.87 3.77
C TYR A 220 8.08 -6.92 5.30
N LEU A 221 7.01 -7.38 5.98
CA LEU A 221 7.00 -7.53 7.45
C LEU A 221 8.05 -8.53 7.93
N VAL A 222 8.16 -9.68 7.24
CA VAL A 222 9.18 -10.70 7.51
C VAL A 222 10.58 -10.12 7.32
N ALA A 223 10.83 -9.34 6.26
CA ALA A 223 12.11 -8.67 6.04
C ALA A 223 12.45 -7.64 7.13
N LYS A 224 11.45 -7.10 7.84
CA LYS A 224 11.63 -6.26 9.05
C LYS A 224 11.76 -7.07 10.35
N ASN A 225 11.92 -8.40 10.27
CA ASN A 225 12.00 -9.34 11.39
C ASN A 225 10.74 -9.38 12.26
N ILE A 226 9.56 -9.20 11.66
CA ILE A 226 8.28 -9.32 12.36
C ILE A 226 7.69 -10.69 12.03
N ASP A 227 7.63 -11.56 13.04
CA ASP A 227 7.11 -12.92 12.90
C ASP A 227 5.57 -12.93 12.77
N ILE A 228 5.10 -13.08 11.53
CA ILE A 228 3.70 -13.12 11.13
C ILE A 228 3.51 -14.28 10.17
N LYS A 229 2.68 -15.24 10.55
CA LYS A 229 2.41 -16.45 9.76
C LYS A 229 1.36 -16.22 8.67
N ASP A 230 0.35 -15.41 8.98
CA ASP A 230 -0.80 -15.15 8.13
C ASP A 230 -1.48 -13.82 8.54
N LEU A 231 -2.42 -13.39 7.72
CA LEU A 231 -3.15 -12.15 7.91
C LEU A 231 -4.05 -12.16 9.15
N ARG A 232 -4.63 -13.30 9.53
CA ARG A 232 -5.46 -13.38 10.76
C ARG A 232 -4.59 -13.06 11.97
N THR A 233 -3.46 -13.76 12.11
CA THR A 233 -2.49 -13.52 13.18
C THR A 233 -2.01 -12.07 13.21
N LEU A 234 -1.81 -11.46 12.03
CA LEU A 234 -1.43 -10.05 11.92
C LEU A 234 -2.47 -9.11 12.51
N PHE A 235 -3.72 -9.25 12.08
CA PHE A 235 -4.81 -8.37 12.51
C PHE A 235 -5.23 -8.63 13.97
N ASP A 236 -5.09 -9.86 14.47
CA ASP A 236 -5.26 -10.17 15.90
C ASP A 236 -4.23 -9.41 16.75
N LYS A 237 -2.95 -9.48 16.36
CA LYS A 237 -1.87 -8.72 17.02
C LYS A 237 -2.11 -7.21 16.94
N LEU A 238 -2.52 -6.69 15.78
CA LEU A 238 -2.87 -5.26 15.63
C LEU A 238 -4.03 -4.88 16.55
N THR A 239 -5.07 -5.69 16.64
CA THR A 239 -6.24 -5.41 17.48
C THR A 239 -5.86 -5.31 18.95
N VAL A 240 -4.99 -6.20 19.43
CA VAL A 240 -4.44 -6.10 20.80
C VAL A 240 -3.66 -4.79 21.01
N GLN A 241 -2.91 -4.33 20.01
CA GLN A 241 -2.19 -3.05 20.08
C GLN A 241 -3.13 -1.84 20.05
N MET A 242 -4.19 -1.87 19.24
CA MET A 242 -5.15 -0.76 19.14
C MET A 242 -5.81 -0.47 20.50
N ASN A 243 -6.08 -1.50 21.31
CA ASN A 243 -6.64 -1.34 22.65
C ASN A 243 -5.72 -0.59 23.64
N LYS A 244 -4.44 -0.43 23.33
CA LYS A 244 -3.46 0.26 24.18
C LYS A 244 -3.26 1.73 23.79
N VAL A 245 -3.81 2.15 22.65
CA VAL A 245 -3.57 3.49 22.09
C VAL A 245 -4.19 4.56 22.98
N ASN A 246 -3.42 5.60 23.31
CA ASN A 246 -3.90 6.68 24.17
C ASN A 246 -4.60 7.79 23.36
N ASN A 247 -5.89 8.02 23.64
CA ASN A 247 -6.68 9.06 22.96
C ASN A 247 -6.13 10.48 23.10
N THR A 248 -5.46 10.80 24.22
CA THR A 248 -4.83 12.12 24.39
C THR A 248 -3.60 12.26 23.49
N ASN A 249 -2.79 11.21 23.39
CA ASN A 249 -1.64 11.17 22.48
C ASN A 249 -2.07 11.28 21.01
N LEU A 250 -3.10 10.52 20.61
CA LEU A 250 -3.74 10.63 19.29
C LEU A 250 -4.14 12.08 18.99
N LYS A 251 -4.90 12.70 19.90
CA LYS A 251 -5.38 14.07 19.73
C LYS A 251 -4.21 15.05 19.56
N ASN A 252 -3.19 14.96 20.41
CA ASN A 252 -2.06 15.88 20.39
C ASN A 252 -1.20 15.74 19.13
N ASP A 253 -0.96 14.51 18.65
CA ASP A 253 -0.15 14.26 17.45
C ASP A 253 -0.93 14.60 16.16
N LEU A 254 -2.24 14.31 16.11
CA LEU A 254 -3.04 14.47 14.89
C LEU A 254 -3.57 15.88 14.68
N THR A 255 -4.03 16.57 15.73
CA THR A 255 -4.70 17.88 15.59
C THR A 255 -3.88 18.86 14.73
N PRO A 256 -2.56 19.06 14.96
CA PRO A 256 -1.76 20.01 14.17
C PRO A 256 -1.54 19.61 12.70
N LEU A 257 -1.97 18.42 12.29
CA LEU A 257 -1.80 17.87 10.93
C LEU A 257 -3.03 18.07 10.04
N PHE A 258 -4.12 18.64 10.56
CA PHE A 258 -5.36 18.87 9.79
C PHE A 258 -5.75 20.34 9.75
N LEU A 259 -6.22 20.76 8.57
CA LEU A 259 -6.88 22.05 8.37
C LEU A 259 -8.33 22.01 8.84
N ASP A 260 -9.03 20.90 8.58
CA ASP A 260 -10.41 20.69 9.02
C ASP A 260 -10.42 20.12 10.46
N ARG A 261 -10.79 20.98 11.41
CA ARG A 261 -10.89 20.67 12.84
C ARG A 261 -12.07 19.74 13.13
N THR A 262 -13.22 19.98 12.49
CA THR A 262 -14.43 19.19 12.70
C THR A 262 -14.24 17.76 12.23
N TYR A 263 -13.60 17.57 11.08
CA TYR A 263 -13.25 16.24 10.59
C TYR A 263 -12.39 15.46 11.59
N ILE A 264 -11.28 16.05 12.07
CA ILE A 264 -10.37 15.31 12.95
C ILE A 264 -10.96 15.08 14.35
N GLU A 265 -11.80 16.00 14.85
CA GLU A 265 -12.52 15.80 16.11
C GLU A 265 -13.50 14.63 16.02
N ASN A 266 -14.27 14.53 14.93
CA ASN A 266 -15.15 13.40 14.67
C ASN A 266 -14.36 12.10 14.49
N TRP A 267 -13.22 12.14 13.79
CA TRP A 267 -12.38 10.96 13.62
C TRP A 267 -11.86 10.47 14.98
N LEU A 268 -11.35 11.36 15.85
CA LEU A 268 -10.83 11.03 17.18
C LEU A 268 -11.89 10.42 18.10
N GLN A 269 -13.17 10.74 17.92
CA GLN A 269 -14.26 10.15 18.69
C GLN A 269 -14.59 8.72 18.25
N ASN A 270 -14.40 8.40 16.97
CA ASN A 270 -14.93 7.18 16.34
C ASN A 270 -13.85 6.23 15.80
N TRP A 271 -12.56 6.53 16.03
CA TRP A 271 -11.47 5.81 15.35
C TRP A 271 -11.45 4.31 15.70
N LEU A 272 -11.68 3.92 16.95
CA LEU A 272 -11.62 2.51 17.35
C LEU A 272 -12.79 1.70 16.78
N GLU A 273 -14.00 2.27 16.75
CA GLU A 273 -15.15 1.66 16.07
C GLU A 273 -14.92 1.55 14.57
N SER A 274 -14.32 2.59 13.97
CA SER A 274 -13.95 2.58 12.56
C SER A 274 -12.92 1.50 12.26
N TYR A 275 -11.92 1.31 13.14
CA TYR A 275 -10.95 0.22 13.03
C TYR A 275 -11.62 -1.15 13.00
N LEU A 276 -12.53 -1.44 13.95
CA LEU A 276 -13.22 -2.72 14.02
C LEU A 276 -14.07 -2.96 12.77
N ARG A 277 -14.83 -1.95 12.33
CA ARG A 277 -15.61 -2.04 11.09
C ARG A 277 -14.73 -2.29 9.87
N TYR A 278 -13.63 -1.56 9.73
CA TYR A 278 -12.72 -1.75 8.60
C TYR A 278 -12.01 -3.10 8.66
N LEU A 279 -11.76 -3.65 9.84
CA LEU A 279 -11.24 -5.00 10.00
C LEU A 279 -12.25 -6.04 9.52
N ASP A 280 -13.52 -5.90 9.91
CA ASP A 280 -14.61 -6.78 9.47
C ASP A 280 -14.77 -6.76 7.94
N ASP A 281 -14.56 -5.60 7.31
CA ASP A 281 -14.62 -5.38 5.86
C ASP A 281 -13.57 -6.17 5.05
N TYR A 282 -12.52 -6.71 5.68
CA TYR A 282 -11.56 -7.62 5.02
C TYR A 282 -12.10 -9.04 4.84
N GLU A 283 -13.13 -9.42 5.61
CA GLU A 283 -13.74 -10.75 5.56
C GLU A 283 -12.68 -11.88 5.63
N ILE A 284 -11.88 -11.87 6.70
CA ILE A 284 -10.82 -12.86 6.88
C ILE A 284 -11.45 -14.20 7.26
N ASN A 285 -11.40 -15.17 6.36
CA ASN A 285 -12.02 -16.48 6.48
C ASN A 285 -10.97 -17.57 6.65
N THR A 286 -11.20 -18.54 7.56
CA THR A 286 -10.39 -19.76 7.63
C THR A 286 -11.10 -20.85 6.85
N VAL A 287 -10.53 -21.23 5.70
CA VAL A 287 -11.13 -22.20 4.78
C VAL A 287 -10.95 -23.62 5.31
N THR A 288 -12.02 -24.40 5.41
CA THR A 288 -11.97 -25.74 6.02
C THR A 288 -12.09 -26.84 4.97
N GLU A 289 -13.29 -27.23 4.56
CA GLU A 289 -13.54 -28.38 3.68
C GLU A 289 -14.16 -27.96 2.35
N LEU A 290 -13.81 -28.67 1.28
CA LEU A 290 -14.46 -28.50 -0.02
C LEU A 290 -15.86 -29.13 0.05
N LYS A 291 -16.88 -28.33 -0.23
CA LYS A 291 -18.30 -28.72 -0.14
C LYS A 291 -18.82 -29.30 -1.45
N ASN A 292 -18.64 -28.59 -2.54
CA ASN A 292 -19.03 -29.02 -3.88
C ASN A 292 -18.25 -28.26 -4.96
N ILE A 293 -18.38 -28.76 -6.19
CA ILE A 293 -17.84 -28.11 -7.38
C ILE A 293 -18.98 -27.93 -8.38
N MET A 294 -19.20 -26.70 -8.84
CA MET A 294 -20.18 -26.41 -9.88
C MET A 294 -19.44 -26.00 -11.15
N ILE A 295 -19.74 -26.67 -12.26
CA ILE A 295 -19.26 -26.28 -13.59
C ILE A 295 -20.45 -25.70 -14.35
N HIS A 296 -20.35 -24.44 -14.73
CA HIS A 296 -21.36 -23.77 -15.53
C HIS A 296 -20.82 -23.42 -16.91
N ARG A 297 -21.60 -23.72 -17.95
CA ARG A 297 -21.35 -23.32 -19.32
C ARG A 297 -22.25 -22.14 -19.71
N ASP A 298 -21.64 -21.06 -20.18
CA ASP A 298 -22.33 -19.90 -20.73
C ASP A 298 -22.16 -19.82 -22.26
N PHE A 299 -23.22 -20.14 -22.99
CA PHE A 299 -23.26 -20.12 -24.45
C PHE A 299 -23.25 -18.71 -25.06
N ASN A 300 -23.50 -17.65 -24.29
CA ASN A 300 -23.42 -16.30 -24.83
C ASN A 300 -21.96 -15.82 -24.92
N THR A 301 -21.11 -16.33 -24.03
CA THR A 301 -19.70 -15.92 -23.93
C THR A 301 -18.73 -17.03 -24.34
N ASP A 302 -19.24 -18.22 -24.65
CA ASP A 302 -18.47 -19.43 -24.95
C ASP A 302 -17.40 -19.71 -23.88
N ASN A 303 -17.81 -19.66 -22.61
CA ASN A 303 -16.94 -19.86 -21.46
C ASN A 303 -17.52 -20.86 -20.45
N TYR A 304 -16.61 -21.55 -19.78
CA TYR A 304 -16.87 -22.31 -18.57
C TYR A 304 -16.46 -21.51 -17.33
N SER A 305 -17.26 -21.63 -16.27
CA SER A 305 -16.85 -21.26 -14.91
C SER A 305 -16.82 -22.49 -14.02
N PHE A 306 -15.68 -22.73 -13.37
CA PHE A 306 -15.50 -23.78 -12.37
C PHE A 306 -15.54 -23.11 -11.00
N VAL A 307 -16.59 -23.37 -10.23
CA VAL A 307 -16.85 -22.77 -8.93
C VAL A 307 -16.59 -23.81 -7.84
N TYR A 308 -15.54 -23.61 -7.06
CA TYR A 308 -15.23 -24.43 -5.89
C TYR A 308 -15.81 -23.74 -4.66
N GLN A 309 -16.75 -24.39 -3.98
CA GLN A 309 -17.33 -23.86 -2.76
C GLN A 309 -16.72 -24.57 -1.55
N TYR A 310 -16.21 -23.79 -0.60
CA TYR A 310 -15.63 -24.29 0.64
C TYR A 310 -16.43 -23.81 1.83
N ASP A 311 -16.51 -24.63 2.87
CA ASP A 311 -16.96 -24.20 4.20
C ASP A 311 -15.83 -23.42 4.92
N THR A 312 -16.21 -22.69 5.96
CA THR A 312 -15.30 -21.89 6.81
C THR A 312 -15.56 -22.16 8.29
N ASP A 313 -14.65 -21.70 9.15
CA ASP A 313 -14.79 -21.73 10.60
C ASP A 313 -15.99 -20.92 11.14
N GLY A 314 -16.54 -19.97 10.37
CA GLY A 314 -17.64 -19.10 10.77
C GLY A 314 -19.03 -19.46 10.24
N GLU A 315 -19.28 -20.73 9.88
CA GLU A 315 -20.53 -21.20 9.23
C GLU A 315 -20.89 -20.51 7.90
N LYS A 316 -19.94 -19.75 7.32
CA LYS A 316 -20.05 -19.14 5.99
C LYS A 316 -19.41 -20.05 4.95
N THR A 317 -19.71 -19.80 3.67
CA THR A 317 -19.02 -20.45 2.56
C THR A 317 -18.29 -19.44 1.69
N VAL A 318 -17.09 -19.78 1.25
CA VAL A 318 -16.31 -19.00 0.28
C VAL A 318 -16.27 -19.69 -1.07
N ARG A 319 -15.94 -18.94 -2.12
CA ARG A 319 -15.88 -19.46 -3.49
C ARG A 319 -14.55 -19.15 -4.16
N ILE A 320 -14.01 -20.10 -4.90
CA ILE A 320 -12.87 -19.88 -5.78
C ILE A 320 -13.32 -20.24 -7.19
N ILE A 321 -13.21 -19.28 -8.11
CA ILE A 321 -13.82 -19.35 -9.44
C ILE A 321 -12.74 -19.27 -10.51
N TYR A 322 -12.66 -20.30 -11.35
CA TYR A 322 -11.83 -20.30 -12.54
C TYR A 322 -12.69 -20.08 -13.78
N TYR A 323 -12.25 -19.17 -14.64
CA TYR A 323 -12.87 -18.95 -15.94
C TYR A 323 -12.00 -19.54 -17.05
N LEU A 324 -12.60 -20.37 -17.89
CA LEU A 324 -11.92 -21.06 -18.98
C LEU A 324 -12.72 -20.92 -20.27
N SER A 325 -12.10 -20.49 -21.36
CA SER A 325 -12.77 -20.44 -22.65
C SER A 325 -13.11 -21.85 -23.16
N GLU A 326 -14.29 -22.03 -23.78
CA GLU A 326 -14.72 -23.29 -24.39
C GLU A 326 -13.76 -23.80 -25.47
N TYR A 327 -12.93 -22.91 -26.04
CA TYR A 327 -11.90 -23.28 -27.01
C TYR A 327 -10.94 -24.35 -26.46
N TRP A 328 -10.77 -24.41 -25.14
CA TRP A 328 -9.97 -25.43 -24.47
C TRP A 328 -10.58 -26.82 -24.57
N THR A 329 -11.89 -27.00 -24.73
CA THR A 329 -12.51 -28.34 -24.81
C THR A 329 -12.90 -28.74 -26.23
N ASP A 330 -13.27 -27.79 -27.09
CA ASP A 330 -13.91 -28.09 -28.38
C ASP A 330 -12.97 -28.66 -29.46
N PHE A 331 -11.65 -28.46 -29.35
CA PHE A 331 -10.70 -28.80 -30.43
C PHE A 331 -9.81 -30.02 -30.18
N ARG A 332 -10.08 -30.86 -29.16
CA ARG A 332 -9.26 -32.03 -28.74
C ARG A 332 -7.75 -31.78 -28.55
N LYS A 333 -7.29 -30.53 -28.66
CA LYS A 333 -6.03 -30.01 -28.09
C LYS A 333 -6.16 -29.73 -26.58
N GLY A 334 -7.27 -30.18 -25.99
CA GLY A 334 -7.78 -29.81 -24.69
C GLY A 334 -7.70 -30.87 -23.61
N SER A 335 -7.51 -32.13 -23.97
CA SER A 335 -7.39 -33.18 -22.97
C SER A 335 -6.08 -32.98 -22.23
N LEU A 336 -6.18 -32.71 -20.94
CA LEU A 336 -5.00 -32.52 -20.11
C LEU A 336 -4.36 -33.89 -19.84
N PRO A 337 -3.02 -33.98 -19.76
CA PRO A 337 -2.34 -35.20 -19.36
C PRO A 337 -2.44 -35.42 -17.84
N ILE A 338 -3.61 -35.18 -17.25
CA ILE A 338 -3.89 -35.32 -15.82
C ILE A 338 -4.87 -36.46 -15.62
N LYS A 339 -4.62 -37.26 -14.58
CA LYS A 339 -5.52 -38.32 -14.13
C LYS A 339 -6.68 -37.69 -13.37
N ILE A 340 -7.90 -38.03 -13.75
CA ILE A 340 -9.11 -37.56 -13.06
C ILE A 340 -9.11 -38.10 -11.61
N ASP A 341 -9.23 -37.21 -10.64
CA ASP A 341 -9.52 -37.60 -9.26
C ASP A 341 -11.00 -37.95 -9.15
N LYS A 342 -11.29 -39.21 -8.78
CA LYS A 342 -12.67 -39.71 -8.65
C LYS A 342 -13.46 -38.96 -7.58
N LYS A 343 -12.84 -38.63 -6.45
CA LYS A 343 -13.51 -37.91 -5.36
C LYS A 343 -13.94 -36.52 -5.84
N ILE A 344 -13.10 -35.86 -6.62
CA ILE A 344 -13.39 -34.55 -7.21
C ILE A 344 -14.48 -34.69 -8.27
N ALA A 345 -14.39 -35.66 -9.17
CA ALA A 345 -15.40 -35.91 -10.19
C ALA A 345 -16.78 -36.20 -9.60
N ASP A 346 -16.86 -36.95 -8.49
CA ASP A 346 -18.12 -37.25 -7.80
C ASP A 346 -18.76 -36.01 -7.14
N MET A 347 -17.96 -34.97 -6.85
CA MET A 347 -18.42 -33.69 -6.30
C MET A 347 -18.87 -32.69 -7.38
N VAL A 348 -18.60 -32.96 -8.67
CA VAL A 348 -18.90 -32.06 -9.77
C VAL A 348 -20.37 -32.10 -10.14
N GLN A 349 -20.99 -30.91 -10.17
CA GLN A 349 -22.34 -30.69 -10.68
C GLN A 349 -22.26 -29.81 -11.92
N PHE A 350 -22.79 -30.30 -13.05
CA PHE A 350 -22.76 -29.58 -14.32
C PHE A 350 -24.08 -28.85 -14.59
N SER A 351 -24.00 -27.60 -15.03
CA SER A 351 -25.15 -26.79 -15.47
C SER A 351 -24.80 -25.99 -16.73
N ARG A 352 -25.82 -25.58 -17.49
CA ARG A 352 -25.66 -24.77 -18.71
C ARG A 352 -26.86 -23.87 -18.97
N ASN A 353 -26.67 -22.70 -19.57
CA ASN A 353 -27.75 -21.94 -20.17
C ASN A 353 -28.02 -22.44 -21.61
N GLY A 354 -29.19 -22.21 -22.20
CA GLY A 354 -29.47 -22.62 -23.60
C GLY A 354 -29.49 -24.13 -23.90
N TRP A 355 -29.65 -24.46 -25.19
CA TRP A 355 -29.73 -25.83 -25.69
C TRP A 355 -28.68 -26.09 -26.77
N SER A 356 -27.96 -27.21 -26.65
CA SER A 356 -26.99 -27.68 -27.65
C SER A 356 -27.05 -29.19 -27.78
N SER A 357 -26.93 -29.65 -29.03
CA SER A 357 -26.86 -31.05 -29.42
C SER A 357 -25.46 -31.65 -29.24
N LYS A 358 -24.42 -30.84 -29.02
CA LYS A 358 -23.06 -31.32 -28.73
C LYS A 358 -23.02 -32.00 -27.35
N SER A 359 -22.42 -33.19 -27.28
CA SER A 359 -22.14 -33.88 -26.02
C SER A 359 -21.17 -33.06 -25.16
N VAL A 360 -21.47 -32.95 -23.87
CA VAL A 360 -20.58 -32.31 -22.90
C VAL A 360 -19.30 -33.17 -22.78
N PRO A 361 -18.09 -32.58 -22.94
CA PRO A 361 -16.84 -33.32 -22.82
C PRO A 361 -16.51 -33.57 -21.34
N GLN A 362 -17.26 -34.48 -20.71
CA GLN A 362 -17.26 -34.70 -19.26
C GLN A 362 -15.86 -35.07 -18.72
N ASP A 363 -15.12 -35.92 -19.44
CA ASP A 363 -13.77 -36.32 -19.03
C ASP A 363 -12.81 -35.13 -19.05
N ASP A 364 -12.82 -34.31 -20.11
CA ASP A 364 -11.97 -33.12 -20.20
C ASP A 364 -12.32 -32.15 -19.06
N LEU A 365 -13.62 -31.87 -18.84
CA LEU A 365 -14.08 -31.00 -17.75
C LEU A 365 -13.65 -31.52 -16.37
N ASN A 366 -13.71 -32.83 -16.14
CA ASN A 366 -13.25 -33.44 -14.89
C ASN A 366 -11.72 -33.35 -14.71
N GLN A 367 -10.94 -33.39 -15.81
CA GLN A 367 -9.50 -33.15 -15.76
C GLN A 367 -9.18 -31.70 -15.38
N TYR A 368 -9.85 -30.71 -15.99
CA TYR A 368 -9.71 -29.31 -15.59
C TYR A 368 -10.15 -29.10 -14.13
N ALA A 369 -11.25 -29.74 -13.72
CA ALA A 369 -11.73 -29.66 -12.35
C ALA A 369 -10.70 -30.20 -11.33
N THR A 370 -10.01 -31.29 -11.67
CA THR A 370 -8.91 -31.84 -10.86
C THR A 370 -7.72 -30.88 -10.81
N LEU A 371 -7.28 -30.37 -11.97
CA LEU A 371 -6.16 -29.41 -12.04
C LEU A 371 -6.40 -28.16 -11.19
N PHE A 372 -7.57 -27.53 -11.35
CA PHE A 372 -7.90 -26.30 -10.63
C PHE A 372 -8.12 -26.56 -9.13
N TYR A 373 -8.62 -27.74 -8.74
CA TYR A 373 -8.64 -28.15 -7.34
C TYR A 373 -7.22 -28.23 -6.75
N GLU A 374 -6.29 -28.91 -7.42
CA GLU A 374 -4.90 -29.03 -6.97
C GLU A 374 -4.22 -27.66 -6.83
N LYS A 375 -4.43 -26.75 -7.79
CA LYS A 375 -3.93 -25.36 -7.70
C LYS A 375 -4.53 -24.62 -6.52
N THR A 376 -5.82 -24.82 -6.26
CA THR A 376 -6.53 -24.21 -5.14
C THR A 376 -6.01 -24.70 -3.79
N GLU A 377 -5.86 -26.02 -3.60
CA GLU A 377 -5.31 -26.57 -2.35
C GLU A 377 -3.86 -26.15 -2.13
N LYS A 378 -3.05 -26.03 -3.19
CA LYS A 378 -1.69 -25.51 -3.08
C LYS A 378 -1.68 -24.05 -2.61
N TYR A 379 -2.56 -23.21 -3.17
CA TYR A 379 -2.71 -21.81 -2.75
C TYR A 379 -3.14 -21.71 -1.28
N LEU A 380 -4.21 -22.42 -0.89
CA LEU A 380 -4.69 -22.45 0.49
C LEU A 380 -3.61 -22.99 1.43
N GLY A 381 -2.80 -23.97 1.01
CA GLY A 381 -1.68 -24.47 1.80
C GLY A 381 -0.63 -23.40 2.10
N LYS A 382 -0.32 -22.53 1.14
CA LYS A 382 0.63 -21.41 1.33
C LYS A 382 0.09 -20.32 2.24
N SER A 383 -1.23 -20.09 2.25
CA SER A 383 -1.86 -19.05 3.06
C SER A 383 -2.33 -19.54 4.44
N ASN A 384 -1.89 -20.72 4.90
CA ASN A 384 -2.39 -21.39 6.10
C ASN A 384 -3.93 -21.52 6.12
N ARG A 385 -4.52 -21.70 4.92
CA ARG A 385 -5.95 -21.72 4.63
C ARG A 385 -6.69 -20.44 5.01
N ILE A 386 -5.98 -19.35 5.23
CA ILE A 386 -6.56 -18.02 5.41
C ILE A 386 -6.85 -17.42 4.04
N MET A 387 -8.08 -16.97 3.85
CA MET A 387 -8.54 -16.32 2.63
C MET A 387 -9.18 -14.98 2.97
N LEU A 388 -8.87 -13.96 2.17
CA LEU A 388 -9.52 -12.65 2.26
C LEU A 388 -10.74 -12.62 1.34
N GLY A 389 -11.81 -11.98 1.82
CA GLY A 389 -13.05 -11.90 1.06
C GLY A 389 -13.82 -13.21 1.03
N ASN A 390 -15.03 -13.14 0.47
CA ASN A 390 -15.87 -14.33 0.25
C ASN A 390 -15.62 -15.03 -1.10
N GLY A 391 -14.75 -14.48 -1.94
CA GLY A 391 -14.56 -14.94 -3.32
C GLY A 391 -13.18 -14.63 -3.90
N ILE A 392 -12.57 -15.61 -4.55
CA ILE A 392 -11.42 -15.43 -5.44
C ILE A 392 -11.87 -15.76 -6.86
N THR A 393 -11.38 -15.00 -7.83
CA THR A 393 -11.74 -15.17 -9.24
C THR A 393 -10.52 -14.99 -10.12
N THR A 394 -10.34 -15.91 -11.06
CA THR A 394 -9.27 -15.81 -12.06
C THR A 394 -9.65 -14.87 -13.20
N LYS A 395 -8.66 -14.40 -13.93
CA LYS A 395 -8.79 -13.95 -15.32
C LYS A 395 -9.37 -15.08 -16.16
N LEU A 396 -10.01 -14.72 -17.28
CA LEU A 396 -10.45 -15.68 -18.28
C LEU A 396 -9.24 -16.32 -18.96
N ILE A 397 -9.10 -17.64 -18.84
CA ILE A 397 -8.01 -18.42 -19.42
C ILE A 397 -8.36 -18.75 -20.87
N ARG A 398 -7.57 -18.22 -21.81
CA ARG A 398 -7.76 -18.34 -23.26
C ARG A 398 -6.57 -19.05 -23.91
N MET A 399 -6.79 -19.63 -25.09
CA MET A 399 -5.70 -20.16 -25.96
C MET A 399 -5.30 -19.17 -27.06
N THR A 400 -6.10 -18.14 -27.30
CA THR A 400 -5.91 -17.17 -28.39
C THR A 400 -5.77 -15.76 -27.84
N ALA A 401 -4.91 -14.96 -28.47
CA ALA A 401 -4.64 -13.57 -28.07
C ALA A 401 -5.50 -12.54 -28.82
N ASP A 402 -6.45 -12.99 -29.64
CA ASP A 402 -7.29 -12.08 -30.41
C ASP A 402 -8.13 -11.19 -29.48
N ASN A 403 -8.02 -9.88 -29.67
CA ASN A 403 -8.67 -8.85 -28.84
C ASN A 403 -8.45 -9.03 -27.33
N LEU A 404 -7.26 -9.49 -26.92
CA LEU A 404 -6.95 -9.80 -25.52
C LEU A 404 -7.00 -8.57 -24.60
N ASN A 405 -7.84 -8.62 -23.57
CA ASN A 405 -7.81 -7.67 -22.46
C ASN A 405 -6.96 -8.23 -21.31
N GLN A 406 -5.69 -7.83 -21.22
CA GLN A 406 -4.73 -8.36 -20.22
C GLN A 406 -5.11 -8.12 -18.74
N LYS A 407 -6.06 -7.20 -18.48
CA LYS A 407 -6.59 -7.00 -17.12
C LYS A 407 -7.60 -8.08 -16.73
N GLU A 408 -8.39 -8.56 -17.69
CA GLU A 408 -9.48 -9.51 -17.44
C GLU A 408 -9.17 -10.93 -17.93
N GLU A 409 -8.16 -11.07 -18.79
CA GLU A 409 -7.89 -12.27 -19.56
C GLU A 409 -6.40 -12.61 -19.57
N ILE A 410 -6.10 -13.91 -19.69
CA ILE A 410 -4.75 -14.44 -19.80
C ILE A 410 -4.69 -15.51 -20.89
N VAL A 411 -3.62 -15.48 -21.70
CA VAL A 411 -3.40 -16.48 -22.75
C VAL A 411 -2.36 -17.48 -22.28
N LEU A 412 -2.74 -18.76 -22.26
CA LEU A 412 -1.86 -19.85 -21.85
C LEU A 412 -1.89 -20.97 -22.88
N ASN A 413 -0.76 -21.66 -22.99
CA ASN A 413 -0.72 -22.99 -23.59
C ASN A 413 -0.85 -24.06 -22.49
N ILE A 414 -1.01 -25.33 -22.87
CA ILE A 414 -1.18 -26.44 -21.90
C ILE A 414 -0.03 -26.49 -20.90
N SER A 415 1.22 -26.41 -21.36
CA SER A 415 2.39 -26.45 -20.48
C SER A 415 2.37 -25.34 -19.44
N ALA A 416 2.03 -24.11 -19.85
CA ALA A 416 1.95 -22.96 -18.97
C ALA A 416 0.80 -23.10 -17.97
N LEU A 417 -0.38 -23.55 -18.41
CA LEU A 417 -1.53 -23.82 -17.55
C LEU A 417 -1.22 -24.90 -16.50
N LEU A 418 -0.47 -25.94 -16.87
CA LEU A 418 -0.03 -26.97 -15.92
C LEU A 418 0.94 -26.39 -14.88
N SER A 419 1.91 -25.58 -15.30
CA SER A 419 2.97 -25.05 -14.43
C SER A 419 2.57 -23.86 -13.55
N CYS A 420 1.62 -23.03 -13.98
CA CYS A 420 1.27 -21.81 -13.27
C CYS A 420 0.58 -22.10 -11.94
N GLU A 421 0.59 -21.15 -11.03
CA GLU A 421 -0.11 -21.22 -9.76
C GLU A 421 -1.43 -20.43 -9.83
N LEU A 422 -2.28 -20.55 -8.80
CA LEU A 422 -3.51 -19.75 -8.74
C LEU A 422 -3.18 -18.25 -8.70
N ASP A 423 -2.11 -17.85 -8.01
CA ASP A 423 -1.63 -16.47 -7.91
C ASP A 423 -1.40 -15.82 -9.29
N ASP A 424 -0.88 -16.59 -10.26
CA ASP A 424 -0.62 -16.13 -11.63
C ASP A 424 -1.91 -15.89 -12.44
N LEU A 425 -3.02 -16.46 -11.98
CA LEU A 425 -4.31 -16.45 -12.68
C LEU A 425 -5.27 -15.42 -12.13
N LEU A 426 -4.98 -14.79 -10.98
CA LEU A 426 -5.88 -13.83 -10.34
C LEU A 426 -6.11 -12.58 -11.20
N LYS A 427 -7.29 -11.98 -11.08
CA LYS A 427 -7.65 -10.73 -11.77
C LYS A 427 -6.82 -9.54 -11.31
#